data_AF-A0A1W9RAY1-F1
#
_entry.id   AF-A0A1W9RAY1-F1
#
_cell.length_a   1.000
_cell.length_b   1.000
_cell.length_c   1.000
_cell.angle_alpha   90.00
_cell.angle_beta   90.00
_cell.angle_gamma   90.00
#
_symmetry.space_group_name_H-M   'P 1'
#
loop_
_entity.id
_entity.type
_entity.pdbx_description
1 polymer ?
#
loop_
_entity_poly.entity_id
_entity_poly.type
_entity_poly.pdbx_seq_one_letter_code
_entity_poly.pdbx_strand_id
1 'polypeptide(L)'
;MKKEKLLVTKETKLKAKRAKFPYKPKPKAIRPNQIWGIDMTKILIQNVGWMYLVIVLDWFTKKIVGYSLSFTSKTGDWLNALNSALNNQFPMGIKDSLKENLYLVSDNLNIFFLSQPIFSTSFISN
;
A
#
# COMPACT_ATOMS: atom_id res chain seq x y z
N MET A 1 2.96 -35.06 48.00
CA MET A 1 3.60 -34.14 47.02
C MET A 1 3.62 -34.76 45.61
N LYS A 2 2.47 -35.19 45.07
CA LYS A 2 2.29 -35.81 43.74
C LYS A 2 0.84 -35.66 43.23
N LYS A 3 0.14 -34.58 43.62
CA LYS A 3 -1.33 -34.46 43.46
C LYS A 3 -1.84 -33.29 42.61
N GLU A 4 -0.97 -32.42 42.13
CA GLU A 4 -1.38 -31.29 41.28
C GLU A 4 -0.72 -31.45 39.92
N LYS A 5 -1.49 -31.79 38.89
CA LYS A 5 -1.07 -31.88 37.48
C LYS A 5 -0.79 -30.48 36.92
N LEU A 6 0.21 -29.79 37.47
CA LEU A 6 0.66 -28.44 37.07
C LEU A 6 1.67 -28.47 35.91
N LEU A 7 1.63 -29.50 35.07
CA LEU A 7 2.51 -29.55 33.89
C LEU A 7 1.86 -28.77 32.76
N VAL A 8 2.41 -27.58 32.48
CA VAL A 8 2.14 -26.82 31.26
C VAL A 8 2.32 -27.75 30.06
N THR A 9 1.23 -28.04 29.36
CA THR A 9 1.28 -28.82 28.12
C THR A 9 2.08 -28.04 27.08
N LYS A 10 3.06 -28.73 26.46
CA LYS A 10 4.03 -28.20 25.49
C LYS A 10 3.41 -27.14 24.58
N GLU A 11 4.06 -25.97 24.53
CA GLU A 11 3.77 -24.89 23.59
C GLU A 11 3.48 -25.44 22.20
N THR A 12 2.22 -25.43 21.80
CA THR A 12 1.84 -25.62 20.41
C THR A 12 2.29 -24.36 19.68
N LYS A 13 3.53 -24.38 19.19
CA LYS A 13 4.02 -23.37 18.24
C LYS A 13 3.10 -23.39 17.03
N LEU A 14 2.08 -22.53 17.04
CA LEU A 14 1.20 -22.28 15.91
C LEU A 14 2.03 -21.57 14.83
N LYS A 15 2.82 -22.34 14.08
CA LYS A 15 3.44 -21.84 12.86
C LYS A 15 2.32 -21.67 11.84
N ALA A 16 2.03 -20.42 11.49
CA ALA A 16 1.17 -20.12 10.37
C ALA A 16 1.72 -20.87 9.13
N LYS A 17 1.01 -21.92 8.69
CA LYS A 17 1.29 -22.56 7.40
C LYS A 17 0.90 -21.56 6.33
N ARG A 18 1.88 -20.77 5.86
CA ARG A 18 1.68 -19.94 4.66
C ARG A 18 1.42 -20.93 3.52
N ALA A 19 0.23 -20.90 2.94
CA ALA A 19 -0.11 -21.78 1.83
C ALA A 19 0.95 -21.61 0.73
N LYS A 20 1.39 -22.74 0.14
CA LYS A 20 2.30 -22.76 -1.00
C LYS A 20 1.54 -22.27 -2.24
N PHE A 21 1.20 -20.99 -2.28
CA PHE A 21 0.81 -20.35 -3.52
C PHE A 21 2.05 -20.38 -4.43
N PRO A 22 1.91 -20.74 -5.73
CA PRO A 22 3.02 -20.66 -6.66
C PRO A 22 3.57 -19.24 -6.59
N TYR A 23 4.85 -19.13 -6.25
CA TYR A 23 5.54 -17.84 -6.06
C TYR A 23 5.62 -17.16 -7.42
N LYS A 24 4.56 -16.44 -7.82
CA LYS A 24 4.62 -15.58 -9.00
C LYS A 24 5.62 -14.47 -8.67
N PRO A 25 6.68 -14.28 -9.48
CA PRO A 25 7.61 -13.20 -9.26
C PRO A 25 6.85 -11.88 -9.25
N LYS A 26 7.14 -11.00 -8.28
CA LYS A 26 6.58 -9.66 -8.27
C LYS A 26 6.98 -8.94 -9.57
N PRO A 27 6.09 -8.14 -10.16
CA PRO A 27 6.42 -7.39 -11.36
C PRO A 27 7.61 -6.45 -11.08
N LYS A 28 8.48 -6.27 -12.06
CA LYS A 28 9.64 -5.36 -11.95
C LYS A 28 9.38 -4.13 -12.82
N ALA A 29 9.48 -2.95 -12.24
CA ALA A 29 9.44 -1.70 -12.99
C ALA A 29 10.76 -1.53 -13.78
N ILE A 30 10.65 -1.20 -15.06
CA ILE A 30 11.74 -0.94 -15.99
C ILE A 30 11.92 0.56 -16.32
N ARG A 31 10.95 1.40 -15.94
CA ARG A 31 10.99 2.86 -16.14
C ARG A 31 10.26 3.61 -15.00
N PRO A 32 10.54 4.91 -14.80
CA PRO A 32 9.76 5.75 -13.89
C PRO A 32 8.27 5.76 -14.25
N ASN A 33 7.41 5.94 -13.24
CA ASN A 33 5.96 6.04 -13.42
C ASN A 33 5.34 4.86 -14.22
N GLN A 34 5.86 3.65 -13.99
CA GLN A 34 5.29 2.43 -14.54
C GLN A 34 4.48 1.66 -13.50
N ILE A 35 5.05 1.50 -12.30
CA ILE A 35 4.41 0.80 -11.18
C ILE A 35 4.60 1.64 -9.93
N TRP A 36 3.49 2.04 -9.32
CA TRP A 36 3.46 2.65 -8.01
C TRP A 36 3.01 1.64 -6.97
N GLY A 37 3.69 1.59 -5.84
CA GLY A 37 3.25 0.91 -4.64
C GLY A 37 2.48 1.87 -3.76
N ILE A 38 1.41 1.40 -3.14
CA ILE A 38 0.71 2.13 -2.09
C ILE A 38 0.61 1.25 -0.85
N ASP A 39 1.05 1.80 0.27
CA ASP A 39 1.05 1.14 1.56
C ASP A 39 0.71 2.15 2.67
N MET A 40 0.24 1.63 3.80
CA MET A 40 -0.15 2.40 4.97
C MET A 40 0.63 1.92 6.19
N THR A 41 1.20 2.87 6.91
CA THR A 41 1.88 2.62 8.18
C THR A 41 1.32 3.49 9.29
N LYS A 42 1.34 2.97 10.51
CA LYS A 42 0.88 3.69 11.69
C LYS A 42 2.09 4.24 12.44
N ILE A 43 2.16 5.56 12.57
CA ILE A 43 3.26 6.28 13.22
C ILE A 43 2.79 6.95 14.50
N LEU A 44 3.67 7.03 15.50
CA LEU A 44 3.43 7.76 16.73
C LEU A 44 4.16 9.10 16.65
N ILE A 45 3.41 10.20 16.74
CA ILE A 45 3.97 11.55 16.77
C ILE A 45 3.87 12.08 18.21
N GLN A 46 4.99 12.59 18.71
CA GLN A 46 5.06 13.19 20.05
C GLN A 46 4.03 14.32 20.16
N ASN A 47 3.30 14.38 21.28
CA ASN A 47 2.26 15.38 21.60
C ASN A 47 1.00 15.38 20.72
N VAL A 48 0.93 14.55 19.68
CA VAL A 48 -0.23 14.42 18.78
C VAL A 48 -0.90 13.06 18.94
N GLY A 49 -0.11 12.00 19.15
CA GLY A 49 -0.58 10.63 19.28
C GLY A 49 -0.41 9.82 17.99
N TRP A 50 -1.19 8.76 17.87
CA TRP A 50 -1.11 7.83 16.75
C TRP A 50 -1.76 8.40 15.48
N MET A 51 -1.04 8.30 14.37
CA MET A 51 -1.51 8.69 13.05
C MET A 51 -1.26 7.59 12.03
N TYR A 52 -2.05 7.60 10.97
CA TYR A 52 -1.92 6.72 9.80
C TYR A 52 -1.32 7.52 8.65
N LEU A 53 -0.22 7.02 8.12
CA LEU A 53 0.51 7.59 6.99
C LEU A 53 0.36 6.63 5.81
N VAL A 54 -0.36 7.08 4.78
CA VAL A 54 -0.46 6.38 3.50
C VAL A 54 0.58 6.97 2.56
N ILE A 55 1.40 6.13 1.94
CA ILE A 55 2.49 6.53 1.05
C ILE A 55 2.29 5.89 -0.32
N VAL A 56 2.50 6.67 -1.38
CA VAL A 56 2.61 6.20 -2.76
C VAL A 56 4.06 6.32 -3.20
N LEU A 57 4.64 5.20 -3.65
CA LEU A 57 6.07 5.09 -3.99
C LEU A 57 6.25 4.55 -5.41
N ASP A 58 7.07 5.20 -6.21
CA ASP A 58 7.47 4.69 -7.53
C ASP A 58 8.49 3.55 -7.38
N TRP A 59 8.14 2.37 -7.91
CA TRP A 59 8.97 1.17 -7.78
C TRP A 59 10.30 1.26 -8.53
N PHE A 60 10.39 2.08 -9.58
CA PHE A 60 11.63 2.27 -10.33
C PHE A 60 12.55 3.25 -9.62
N THR A 61 12.08 4.47 -9.37
CA THR A 61 12.90 5.56 -8.80
C THR A 61 13.05 5.49 -7.28
N LYS A 62 12.22 4.70 -6.60
CA LYS A 62 12.08 4.67 -5.12
C LYS A 62 11.62 6.00 -4.51
N LYS A 63 11.18 6.95 -5.35
CA LYS A 63 10.66 8.24 -4.91
C LYS A 63 9.29 8.07 -4.28
N ILE A 64 9.07 8.71 -3.12
CA ILE A 64 7.72 8.95 -2.60
C ILE A 64 7.08 10.01 -3.50
N VAL A 65 6.05 9.62 -4.24
CA VAL A 65 5.38 10.48 -5.22
C VAL A 65 4.18 11.19 -4.63
N GLY A 66 3.57 10.64 -3.58
CA GLY A 66 2.49 11.26 -2.82
C GLY A 66 2.30 10.59 -1.47
N TYR A 67 1.59 11.26 -0.57
CA TYR A 67 1.26 10.74 0.75
C TYR A 67 0.02 11.43 1.32
N SER A 68 -0.56 10.82 2.35
CA SER A 68 -1.64 11.39 3.16
C SER A 68 -1.42 11.00 4.62
N LEU A 69 -1.63 11.95 5.54
CA LEU A 69 -1.49 11.76 6.97
C LEU A 69 -2.82 12.06 7.66
N SER A 70 -3.33 11.10 8.44
CA SER A 70 -4.68 11.19 9.03
C SER A 70 -4.73 10.53 10.41
N PHE A 71 -5.68 10.95 11.24
CA PHE A 71 -5.97 10.27 12.51
C PHE A 71 -6.78 8.98 12.30
N THR A 72 -7.36 8.81 11.12
CA THR A 72 -8.12 7.61 10.74
C THR A 72 -7.44 6.86 9.60
N SER A 73 -7.88 5.63 9.34
CA SER A 73 -7.46 4.85 8.17
C SER A 73 -8.68 4.51 7.33
N LYS A 74 -9.27 5.53 6.70
CA LYS A 74 -10.45 5.40 5.83
C LYS A 74 -10.03 5.42 4.37
N THR A 75 -10.90 4.92 3.48
CA THR A 75 -10.69 4.95 2.03
C THR A 75 -10.33 6.35 1.50
N GLY A 76 -10.91 7.40 2.09
CA GLY A 76 -10.58 8.79 1.73
C GLY A 76 -9.10 9.13 1.91
N ASP A 77 -8.44 8.59 2.95
CA ASP A 77 -7.02 8.84 3.20
C ASP A 77 -6.14 8.23 2.10
N TRP A 78 -6.54 7.07 1.57
CA TRP A 78 -5.87 6.40 0.45
C TRP A 78 -6.07 7.16 -0.87
N LEU A 79 -7.29 7.64 -1.12
CA LEU A 79 -7.60 8.47 -2.29
C LEU A 79 -6.83 9.80 -2.25
N ASN A 80 -6.72 10.43 -1.09
CA ASN A 80 -5.94 11.66 -0.92
C ASN A 80 -4.46 11.45 -1.24
N ALA A 81 -3.86 10.33 -0.78
CA ALA A 81 -2.48 10.01 -1.09
C ALA A 81 -2.27 9.77 -2.59
N LEU A 82 -3.20 9.08 -3.25
CA LEU A 82 -3.15 8.83 -4.69
C LEU A 82 -3.34 10.12 -5.51
N ASN A 83 -4.30 10.97 -5.13
CA ASN A 83 -4.52 12.26 -5.79
C ASN A 83 -3.30 13.19 -5.61
N SER A 84 -2.71 13.21 -4.42
CA SER A 84 -1.44 13.90 -4.16
C SER A 84 -0.33 13.40 -5.10
N ALA A 85 -0.20 12.07 -5.25
CA ALA A 85 0.77 11.47 -6.17
C ALA A 85 0.55 11.86 -7.64
N LEU A 86 -0.70 11.82 -8.10
CA LEU A 86 -1.07 12.18 -9.47
C LEU A 86 -0.77 13.64 -9.75
N ASN A 87 -1.17 14.55 -8.86
CA ASN A 87 -0.94 16.00 -9.03
C ASN A 87 0.55 16.35 -8.99
N ASN A 88 1.34 15.67 -8.15
CA ASN A 88 2.79 15.90 -8.05
C ASN A 88 3.57 15.41 -9.29
N GLN A 89 3.14 14.31 -9.91
CA GLN A 89 3.84 13.72 -11.06
C GLN A 89 3.28 14.20 -12.41
N PHE A 90 2.00 14.56 -12.44
CA PHE A 90 1.27 14.95 -13.65
C PHE A 90 0.42 16.20 -13.36
N PRO A 91 1.04 17.38 -13.15
CA PRO A 91 0.32 18.61 -12.85
C PRO A 91 -0.66 19.03 -13.97
N MET A 92 -0.40 18.61 -15.21
CA MET A 92 -1.26 18.85 -16.37
C MET A 92 -2.25 17.70 -16.65
N GLY A 93 -2.34 16.71 -15.76
CA GLY A 93 -3.18 15.53 -15.91
C GLY A 93 -2.45 14.31 -16.50
N ILE A 94 -2.88 13.12 -16.06
CA ILE A 94 -2.20 11.85 -16.38
C ILE A 94 -2.44 11.37 -17.81
N LYS A 95 -3.60 11.66 -18.40
CA LYS A 95 -4.02 11.13 -19.71
C LYS A 95 -3.09 11.56 -20.84
N ASP A 96 -2.71 12.84 -20.84
CA ASP A 96 -1.88 13.40 -21.92
C ASP A 96 -0.37 13.24 -21.63
N SER A 97 -0.01 13.00 -20.37
CA SER A 97 1.38 12.93 -19.92
C SER A 97 2.03 11.56 -20.10
N LEU A 98 1.24 10.47 -20.15
CA LEU A 98 1.75 9.11 -20.20
C LEU A 98 1.66 8.51 -21.61
N LYS A 99 2.82 8.09 -22.14
CA LYS A 99 2.89 7.27 -23.36
C LYS A 99 2.39 5.85 -23.16
N GLU A 100 2.47 5.33 -21.94
CA GLU A 100 1.99 3.99 -21.59
C GLU A 100 1.44 3.96 -20.14
N ASN A 101 0.60 2.98 -19.85
CA ASN A 101 -0.15 2.85 -18.61
C ASN A 101 0.73 2.87 -17.35
N LEU A 102 0.18 3.48 -16.29
CA LEU A 102 0.69 3.43 -14.93
C LEU A 102 -0.18 2.48 -14.10
N TYR A 103 0.47 1.60 -13.35
CA TYR A 103 -0.17 0.61 -12.49
C TYR A 103 0.00 0.95 -11.02
N LEU A 104 -1.06 0.76 -10.24
CA LEU A 104 -1.03 0.86 -8.78
C LEU A 104 -1.04 -0.53 -8.16
N VAL A 105 -0.19 -0.77 -7.16
CA VAL A 105 -0.07 -2.04 -6.45
C VAL A 105 -0.15 -1.80 -4.95
N SER A 106 -1.06 -2.50 -4.27
CA SER A 106 -1.12 -2.59 -2.81
C SER A 106 -0.79 -4.01 -2.36
N ASP A 107 -0.15 -4.14 -1.20
CA ASP A 107 0.28 -5.39 -0.59
C ASP A 107 -0.81 -6.10 0.24
N ASN A 108 -1.90 -5.40 0.56
CA ASN A 108 -2.99 -5.90 1.42
C ASN A 108 -3.95 -6.90 0.76
N LEU A 109 -3.71 -7.27 -0.50
CA LEU A 109 -4.46 -8.33 -1.16
C LEU A 109 -3.50 -9.37 -1.73
N ASN A 110 -3.61 -10.56 -1.16
CA ASN A 110 -3.10 -11.83 -1.69
C ASN A 110 -3.19 -11.83 -3.23
N ILE A 111 -2.04 -11.79 -3.91
CA ILE A 111 -1.80 -12.15 -5.32
C ILE A 111 -3.07 -12.12 -6.20
N PHE A 112 -3.66 -10.95 -6.39
CA PHE A 112 -4.52 -10.69 -7.55
C PHE A 112 -4.21 -9.27 -7.99
N PHE A 113 -3.49 -9.19 -9.11
CA PHE A 113 -3.24 -7.97 -9.85
C PHE A 113 -4.57 -7.22 -10.05
N LEU A 114 -4.81 -6.19 -9.26
CA LEU A 114 -5.55 -5.02 -9.72
C LEU A 114 -4.52 -4.02 -10.26
N SER A 115 -3.78 -4.43 -11.28
CA SER A 115 -3.11 -3.50 -12.18
C SER A 115 -4.17 -2.83 -13.04
N GLN A 116 -5.09 -2.11 -12.39
CA GLN A 116 -6.00 -1.23 -13.11
C GLN A 116 -5.16 -0.04 -13.54
N PRO A 117 -5.19 0.34 -14.84
CA PRO A 117 -4.64 1.60 -15.25
C PRO A 117 -5.31 2.69 -14.42
N ILE A 118 -4.54 3.65 -13.90
CA ILE A 118 -5.13 4.80 -13.24
C ILE A 118 -5.80 5.66 -14.32
N PHE A 119 -7.06 5.36 -14.62
CA PHE A 119 -7.90 6.21 -15.46
C PHE A 119 -8.52 7.27 -14.56
N SER A 120 -8.06 8.51 -14.73
CA SER A 120 -8.74 9.67 -14.16
C SER A 120 -10.10 9.83 -14.83
N THR A 121 -11.16 9.31 -14.21
CA THR A 121 -12.49 9.90 -14.38
C THR A 121 -12.47 11.20 -13.59
N SER A 122 -12.63 12.30 -14.31
CA SER A 122 -12.86 13.63 -13.79
C SER A 122 -14.02 13.62 -12.80
N PHE A 123 -13.73 13.59 -11.50
CA PHE A 123 -14.65 14.11 -10.50
C PHE A 123 -14.33 15.58 -10.32
N ILE A 124 -14.96 16.39 -11.17
CA ILE A 124 -15.27 17.78 -10.84
C ILE A 124 -16.23 17.69 -9.65
N SER A 125 -15.75 18.03 -8.46
CA SER A 125 -16.64 18.35 -7.34
C SER A 125 -17.20 19.75 -7.60
N ASN A 126 -18.49 19.82 -7.91
CA ASN A 126 -19.34 20.93 -7.47
C ASN A 126 -19.73 20.69 -6.01
#